data_AF-A0A915HE56-F1
#
_entry.id   AF-A0A915HE56-F1
#
_cell.length_a   1.000
_cell.length_b   1.000
_cell.length_c   1.000
_cell.angle_alpha   90.00
_cell.angle_beta   90.00
_cell.angle_gamma   90.00
#
_symmetry.space_group_name_H-M   'P 1'
#
loop_
_entity.id
_entity.type
_entity.pdbx_description
1 polymer ?
#
loop_
_entity_poly.entity_id
_entity_poly.type
_entity_poly.pdbx_seq_one_letter_code
_entity_poly.pdbx_strand_id
1 'polypeptide(L)' 'MNMMFYVRGHPDDFDHWSRLGNDLWSYDQVLPYFKMSETIEVDRLKNSHFHGHDGPLHVTEIQPTKLGNLRSA' A
#
# COMPACT_ATOMS: atom_id res chain seq x y z
N MET A 1 -8.87 -12.83 -12.72
CA MET A 1 -7.42 -12.53 -12.73
C MET A 1 -7.22 -11.09 -12.32
N ASN A 2 -6.18 -10.77 -11.54
CA ASN A 2 -5.81 -9.39 -11.20
C ASN A 2 -4.42 -9.07 -11.78
N MET A 3 -4.05 -7.78 -11.84
CA MET A 3 -2.79 -7.31 -12.44
C MET A 3 -1.65 -7.14 -11.43
N MET A 4 -1.82 -7.61 -10.19
CA MET A 4 -0.85 -7.46 -9.09
C MET A 4 -0.48 -6.02 -8.71
N PHE A 5 -1.25 -5.02 -9.15
CA PHE A 5 -1.10 -3.65 -8.64
C PHE A 5 -1.57 -3.58 -7.19
N TYR A 6 -0.68 -3.08 -6.32
CA TYR A 6 -1.00 -2.76 -4.94
C TYR A 6 -1.15 -1.25 -4.79
N VAL A 7 -2.39 -0.78 -4.70
CA VAL A 7 -2.76 0.63 -4.53
C VAL A 7 -3.87 0.70 -3.50
N ARG A 8 -3.80 1.67 -2.59
CA ARG A 8 -4.86 1.97 -1.61
C ARG A 8 -5.73 3.13 -2.08
N GLY A 9 -6.94 3.23 -1.54
CA GLY A 9 -7.82 4.37 -1.79
C GLY A 9 -7.30 5.67 -1.16
N HIS A 10 -7.85 6.81 -1.59
CA HIS A 10 -7.51 8.11 -1.02
C HIS A 10 -8.13 8.25 0.39
N PRO A 11 -7.45 8.85 1.39
CA PRO A 11 -8.00 9.01 2.74
C PRO A 11 -9.40 9.64 2.77
N ASP A 12 -9.66 10.64 1.92
CA ASP A 12 -10.96 11.32 1.85
C ASP A 12 -12.14 10.38 1.51
N ASP A 13 -11.89 9.29 0.77
CA ASP A 13 -12.94 8.32 0.43
C ASP A 13 -13.40 7.58 1.71
N PHE A 14 -12.45 7.18 2.54
CA PHE A 14 -12.67 6.52 3.83
C PHE A 14 -13.34 7.47 4.82
N ASP A 15 -12.82 8.69 4.93
CA ASP A 15 -13.40 9.70 5.82
C ASP A 15 -14.80 10.12 5.36
N HIS A 16 -15.06 10.12 4.05
CA HIS A 16 -16.40 10.33 3.53
C HIS A 16 -17.35 9.22 3.97
N TRP A 17 -16.95 7.95 3.89
CA TRP A 17 -17.77 6.84 4.39
C TRP A 17 -18.03 6.93 5.89
N SER A 18 -17.03 7.34 6.66
CA SER A 18 -17.20 7.61 8.09
C SER A 18 -18.25 8.70 8.34
N ARG A 19 -18.21 9.82 7.60
CA ARG A 19 -19.21 10.90 7.71
C ARG A 19 -20.63 10.48 7.33
N LEU A 20 -20.80 9.40 6.56
CA LEU A 20 -22.10 8.83 6.21
C LEU A 20 -22.65 7.87 7.29
N GLY A 21 -22.02 7.79 8.46
CA GLY A 21 -22.46 6.97 9.60
C GLY A 21 -21.74 5.63 9.72
N ASN A 22 -20.62 5.43 9.00
CA ASN A 22 -19.78 4.24 9.12
C ASN A 22 -18.53 4.54 9.95
N ASP A 23 -18.69 4.83 11.25
CA ASP A 23 -17.65 5.43 12.10
C ASP A 23 -16.30 4.68 12.15
N LEU A 24 -16.31 3.36 11.91
CA LEU A 24 -15.10 2.52 11.85
C LEU A 24 -14.38 2.54 10.49
N TRP A 25 -14.86 3.33 9.53
CA TRP A 25 -14.33 3.38 8.16
C TRP A 25 -13.54 4.65 7.86
N SER A 26 -13.25 5.51 8.83
CA SER A 26 -12.29 6.61 8.61
C SER A 26 -10.89 6.06 8.34
N TYR A 27 -10.05 6.85 7.64
CA TYR A 27 -8.74 6.37 7.20
C TYR A 27 -7.87 5.89 8.38
N ASP A 28 -7.90 6.62 9.50
CA ASP A 28 -7.17 6.27 10.72
C ASP A 28 -7.62 4.94 11.33
N GLN A 29 -8.91 4.59 11.21
CA GLN A 29 -9.45 3.32 11.72
C GLN A 29 -9.06 2.15 10.84
N VAL A 30 -8.98 2.35 9.52
CA VAL A 30 -8.61 1.27 8.58
C VAL A 30 -7.10 1.11 8.40
N LEU A 31 -6.31 2.15 8.67
CA LEU A 31 -4.85 2.14 8.47
C LEU A 31 -4.14 0.98 9.19
N PRO A 32 -4.46 0.63 10.45
CA PRO A 32 -3.87 -0.53 11.12
C PRO A 32 -4.08 -1.83 10.33
N TYR A 33 -5.25 -2.02 9.73
CA TYR A 33 -5.57 -3.22 8.94
C TYR A 33 -4.80 -3.27 7.62
N PHE A 34 -4.61 -2.11 6.97
CA PHE A 34 -3.73 -2.05 5.81
C PHE A 34 -2.29 -2.43 6.18
N LYS A 35 -1.79 -1.93 7.30
CA LYS A 35 -0.44 -2.28 7.79
C LYS A 35 -0.35 -3.77 8.16
N MET A 36 -1.36 -4.34 8.80
CA MET A 36 -1.40 -5.77 9.11
C MET A 36 -1.44 -6.66 7.87
N SER A 37 -1.97 -6.16 6.75
CA SER A 37 -2.10 -6.96 5.52
C SER A 37 -0.78 -7.15 4.78
N GLU A 38 0.20 -6.25 4.96
CA GLU A 38 1.37 -6.16 4.09
C GLU A 38 2.72 -6.27 4.81
N THR A 39 3.72 -6.63 4.03
CA THR A 39 5.14 -6.41 4.30
C THR A 39 5.71 -5.58 3.15
N ILE A 40 6.02 -4.30 3.42
CA ILE A 40 6.64 -3.41 2.42
C ILE A 40 8.13 -3.71 2.29
N GLU A 41 8.60 -3.98 1.08
CA GLU A 41 10.02 -4.23 0.79
C GLU A 41 10.70 -3.07 0.04
N VAL A 42 9.93 -2.04 -0.29
CA VAL A 42 10.39 -0.85 -1.01
C VAL A 42 11.18 0.08 -0.09
N ASP A 43 12.49 0.21 -0.31
CA ASP A 43 13.42 0.91 0.60
C ASP A 43 12.98 2.33 0.98
N ARG A 44 12.53 3.14 0.01
CA ARG A 44 12.07 4.52 0.27
C ARG A 44 10.78 4.60 1.11
N LEU A 45 10.05 3.50 1.24
CA LEU A 45 8.78 3.42 1.99
C LEU A 45 8.93 2.66 3.31
N LYS A 46 10.06 1.99 3.57
CA LYS A 46 10.29 1.17 4.77
C LYS A 46 10.12 1.93 6.10
N ASN A 47 10.36 3.23 6.13
CA ASN A 47 10.21 4.04 7.35
C ASN A 47 8.93 4.90 7.35
N SER A 48 8.01 4.65 6.42
CA SER A 48 6.75 5.39 6.33
C SER A 48 5.79 4.99 7.44
N HIS A 49 5.10 5.97 8.01
CA HIS A 49 4.01 5.71 8.96
C HIS A 49 2.90 4.82 8.36
N PHE A 50 2.71 4.88 7.05
CA PHE A 50 1.60 4.25 6.35
C PHE A 50 1.80 2.77 6.04
N HIS A 51 3.00 2.21 6.19
CA HIS A 51 3.29 0.85 5.74
C HIS A 51 3.54 -0.15 6.88
N GLY A 52 3.21 -1.41 6.62
CA GLY A 52 3.44 -2.54 7.52
C GLY A 52 4.64 -3.40 7.11
N HIS A 53 5.14 -4.20 8.05
CA HIS A 53 6.38 -4.99 7.87
C HIS A 53 6.26 -6.47 8.25
N ASP A 54 5.11 -6.88 8.78
CA ASP A 54 4.91 -8.22 9.36
C ASP A 54 3.69 -8.94 8.75
N GLY A 55 3.06 -8.33 7.75
CA GLY A 55 1.87 -8.87 7.10
C GLY A 55 2.22 -9.90 6.02
N PRO A 56 1.27 -10.77 5.65
CA PRO A 56 1.52 -11.89 4.73
C PRO A 56 1.73 -11.47 3.26
N LEU A 57 1.31 -10.26 2.87
CA LEU A 57 1.44 -9.79 1.48
C LEU A 57 2.72 -8.99 1.27
N HIS A 58 3.70 -9.56 0.58
CA HIS A 58 4.93 -8.86 0.22
C HIS A 58 4.67 -7.86 -0.93
N VAL A 59 4.93 -6.59 -0.68
CA VAL A 59 4.73 -5.49 -1.64
C VAL A 59 6.10 -4.96 -2.08
N THR A 60 6.36 -5.02 -3.38
CA THR A 60 7.63 -4.62 -4.00
C THR A 60 7.41 -3.66 -5.17
N GLU A 61 8.48 -2.99 -5.61
CA GLU A 61 8.47 -2.24 -6.87
C GLU A 61 8.70 -3.20 -8.05
N ILE A 62 8.18 -2.82 -9.22
CA ILE A 62 8.44 -3.56 -10.45
C ILE A 62 9.95 -3.56 -10.70
N GLN A 63 10.57 -4.73 -10.61
CA GLN A 63 11.99 -4.86 -10.91
C GLN A 63 12.17 -4.92 -12.43
N PRO A 64 12.89 -3.96 -13.05
CA PRO A 64 13.21 -4.05 -14.45
C PRO A 64 14.06 -5.30 -14.72
N THR A 65 13.76 -5.97 -15.83
CA THR A 65 14.60 -7.07 -16.28
C THR A 65 16.00 -6.56 -16.64
N LYS A 66 17.00 -7.45 -16.64
CA LYS A 66 18.39 -7.11 -17.00
C LYS A 66 18.51 -6.34 -18.33
N LEU A 67 17.61 -6.59 -19.28
CA LEU A 67 17.55 -5.91 -20.58
C LEU A 67 17.04 -4.46 -20.47
N GLY A 68 16.18 -4.16 -19.50
CA GLY A 68 15.70 -2.79 -19.24
C GLY A 68 16.80 -1.87 -18.73
N ASN A 69 17.72 -2.39 -17.91
CA ASN A 69 18.83 -1.61 -17.35
C ASN A 69 19.91 -1.26 -18.39
N LEU A 70 20.02 -2.05 -19.47
CA LEU A 70 21.02 -1.83 -20.54
C LEU A 70 20.59 -0.77 -21.55
N ARG A 71 19.32 -0.36 -21.58
CA ARG A 71 18.79 0.64 -22.52
C ARG A 71 18.80 2.08 -21.99
N SER A 72 19.21 2.25 -20.75
CA SER A 72 19.22 3.53 -20.03
C SER A 72 20.64 4.09 -19.82
N ALA A 73 21.64 3.52 -20.49
CA ALA A 73 23.06 3.87 -20.42
C ALA A 73 23.57 4.38 -21.77
#